data_AF-A0A7I4YI53-F1
#
_entry.id   AF-A0A7I4YI53-F1
#
_cell.length_a   1.000
_cell.length_b   1.000
_cell.length_c   1.000
_cell.angle_alpha   90.00
_cell.angle_beta   90.00
_cell.angle_gamma   90.00
#
_symmetry.space_group_name_H-M   'P 1'
#
loop_
_entity.id
_entity.type
_entity.pdbx_description
1 polymer ?
#
loop_
_entity_poly.entity_id
_entity_poly.type
_entity_poly.pdbx_seq_one_letter_code
_entity_poly.pdbx_strand_id
1 'polypeptide(L)'
;MTDSGRASLAQTLRGVDPEQRRERLSNLQLVDVVSSPAGASNDTDEDQATEMDMASFPKGGSIVVSNRVAGVSDYLYEGDINLTEEQLAVLESRLSNGTTRQKRQASKVYPIWANKKVFYYFDASLGEPMRALVRKTLAYLTARTCLTFVENATATNRVRVFRGDGCYSYVGMIGGVQDLSLADGCNTPAGCGAVLTAAATWKSKKVVLGDATNPNLRDTYALCNDWIKAPAGKKVQVQVTVMKGVLCLNGCWTQGIEFKTLAAKAITNPRSCCAGQLKQVITSNLNPTPVINYNLYLQSEITYLYRYI
;
A
#
# COMPACT_ATOMS: atom_id res chain seq x y z
N MET A 1 13.34 18.84 0.84
CA MET A 1 12.69 18.45 -0.43
C MET A 1 13.75 18.49 -1.52
N THR A 2 13.90 17.44 -2.33
CA THR A 2 14.78 17.50 -3.50
C THR A 2 14.14 18.43 -4.56
N ASP A 3 14.94 19.08 -5.40
CA ASP A 3 14.42 20.00 -6.44
C ASP A 3 13.48 19.31 -7.45
N SER A 4 13.63 17.99 -7.63
CA SER A 4 12.73 17.16 -8.44
C SER A 4 11.38 16.95 -7.76
N GLY A 5 11.37 16.55 -6.48
CA GLY A 5 10.14 16.36 -5.69
C GLY A 5 9.33 17.64 -5.60
N ARG A 6 10.05 18.75 -5.33
CA ARG A 6 9.88 20.09 -5.91
C ARG A 6 8.75 20.31 -6.93
N ALA A 7 9.17 20.09 -8.17
CA ALA A 7 8.42 20.32 -9.39
C ALA A 7 7.31 19.28 -9.62
N SER A 8 7.55 18.01 -9.25
CA SER A 8 6.56 16.92 -9.35
C SER A 8 5.29 17.24 -8.54
N LEU A 9 5.48 17.75 -7.32
CA LEU A 9 4.37 18.07 -6.43
C LEU A 9 3.67 19.38 -6.82
N ALA A 10 4.40 20.40 -7.27
CA ALA A 10 3.84 21.70 -7.66
C ALA A 10 2.77 21.59 -8.77
N GLN A 11 2.99 20.73 -9.78
CA GLN A 11 1.98 20.48 -10.82
C GLN A 11 0.73 19.80 -10.26
N THR A 12 0.94 18.86 -9.33
CA THR A 12 -0.13 18.10 -8.70
C THR A 12 -0.96 18.98 -7.76
N LEU A 13 -0.36 19.92 -7.05
CA LEU A 13 -1.06 20.79 -6.08
C LEU A 13 -1.98 21.85 -6.72
N ARG A 14 -2.12 21.89 -8.05
CA ARG A 14 -3.05 22.79 -8.78
C ARG A 14 -2.96 24.27 -8.36
N GLY A 15 -1.76 24.75 -8.06
CA GLY A 15 -1.50 26.14 -7.68
C GLY A 15 -1.61 26.45 -6.18
N VAL A 16 -1.80 25.44 -5.34
CA VAL A 16 -1.67 25.59 -3.88
C VAL A 16 -0.20 25.78 -3.50
N ASP A 17 0.06 26.69 -2.57
CA ASP A 17 1.39 26.91 -2.00
C ASP A 17 1.86 25.67 -1.20
N PRO A 18 2.97 25.01 -1.59
CA PRO A 18 3.44 23.81 -0.92
C PRO A 18 3.79 24.02 0.55
N GLU A 19 4.37 25.16 0.94
CA GLU A 19 4.77 25.39 2.33
C GLU A 19 3.56 25.64 3.23
N GLN A 20 2.59 26.45 2.79
CA GLN A 20 1.32 26.60 3.50
C GLN A 20 0.62 25.25 3.71
N ARG A 21 0.62 24.38 2.69
CA ARG A 21 0.02 23.05 2.79
C ARG A 21 0.76 22.16 3.80
N ARG A 22 2.10 22.15 3.76
CA ARG A 22 2.93 21.40 4.69
C ARG A 22 2.68 21.83 6.14
N GLU A 23 2.59 23.13 6.39
CA GLU A 23 2.28 23.67 7.72
C GLU A 23 0.91 23.18 8.22
N ARG A 24 -0.11 23.24 7.37
CA ARG A 24 -1.46 22.72 7.70
C ARG A 24 -1.45 21.23 8.04
N LEU A 25 -0.75 20.42 7.25
CA LEU A 25 -0.61 18.98 7.49
C LEU A 25 0.16 18.67 8.78
N SER A 26 1.22 19.44 9.08
CA SER A 26 1.97 19.33 10.33
C SER A 26 1.06 19.61 11.55
N ASN A 27 0.26 20.67 11.49
CA ASN A 27 -0.68 21.01 12.54
C ASN A 27 -1.74 19.92 12.75
N LEU A 28 -2.19 19.26 11.68
CA LEU A 28 -3.11 18.12 11.79
C LEU A 28 -2.49 16.92 12.51
N GLN A 29 -1.22 16.59 12.20
CA GLN A 29 -0.51 15.50 12.87
C GLN A 29 -0.31 15.78 14.37
N LEU A 30 -0.02 17.03 14.74
CA LEU A 30 0.09 17.44 16.15
C LEU A 30 -1.25 17.28 16.90
N VAL A 31 -2.38 17.60 16.27
CA VAL A 31 -3.70 17.43 16.89
C VAL A 31 -4.05 15.95 17.11
N ASP A 32 -3.65 15.04 16.21
CA ASP A 32 -3.82 13.59 16.40
C ASP A 32 -2.99 13.06 17.60
N VAL A 33 -1.79 13.61 17.82
CA VAL A 33 -0.94 13.28 18.98
C VAL A 33 -1.56 13.79 20.29
N VAL A 34 -2.03 15.04 20.31
CA VAL A 34 -2.60 15.68 21.52
C VAL A 34 -3.98 15.15 21.88
N SER A 35 -4.78 14.69 20.90
CA SER A 35 -6.12 14.13 21.12
C SER A 35 -6.13 12.63 21.42
N SER A 36 -4.98 11.96 21.34
CA SER A 36 -4.81 10.57 21.78
C SER A 36 -4.75 10.50 23.31
N PRO A 37 -5.45 9.56 23.99
CA PRO A 37 -5.36 9.45 25.45
C PRO A 37 -3.92 9.14 25.83
N ALA A 38 -3.35 9.97 26.70
CA ALA A 38 -1.98 9.86 27.18
C ALA A 38 -1.66 8.45 27.70
N GLY A 39 -0.97 7.66 26.88
CA GLY A 39 -0.03 6.65 27.35
C GLY A 39 1.34 7.33 27.35
N ALA A 40 1.87 7.60 28.54
CA ALA A 40 3.11 8.34 28.72
C ALA A 40 4.30 7.71 27.97
N SER A 41 4.93 8.49 27.11
CA SER A 41 6.37 8.38 26.83
C SER A 41 6.90 9.79 26.60
N ASN A 42 7.67 10.30 27.57
CA ASN A 42 8.55 11.44 27.37
C ASN A 42 9.71 10.96 26.50
N ASP A 43 9.72 11.34 25.22
CA ASP A 43 10.96 11.36 24.45
C ASP A 43 11.06 12.72 23.77
N THR A 44 11.98 13.51 24.30
CA THR A 44 12.55 14.69 23.66
C THR A 44 13.53 14.20 22.61
N ASP A 45 13.07 14.01 21.37
CA ASP A 45 13.99 13.77 20.25
C ASP A 45 14.38 15.10 19.63
N GLU A 46 15.62 15.51 19.93
CA GLU A 46 16.34 16.54 19.20
C GLU A 46 16.57 16.09 17.75
N ASP A 47 16.29 17.04 16.86
CA ASP A 47 16.49 17.02 15.43
C ASP A 47 17.95 16.68 15.07
N GLN A 48 18.20 15.45 14.60
CA GLN A 48 19.44 15.11 13.90
C GLN A 48 19.12 14.51 12.53
N ALA A 49 19.06 15.40 11.54
CA ALA A 49 19.19 15.09 10.13
C ALA A 49 20.52 14.37 9.87
N THR A 50 20.46 13.05 9.79
CA THR A 50 21.56 12.25 9.24
C THR A 50 21.25 11.97 7.77
N GLU A 51 22.09 12.51 6.88
CA GLU A 51 22.14 12.13 5.46
C GLU A 51 22.36 10.61 5.36
N MET A 52 21.27 9.85 5.21
CA MET A 52 21.34 8.43 4.93
C MET A 52 21.57 8.23 3.43
N ASP A 53 22.70 7.62 3.10
CA ASP A 53 23.17 7.23 1.78
C ASP A 53 22.06 6.65 0.88
N MET A 54 21.81 7.34 -0.23
CA MET A 54 20.77 7.05 -1.24
C MET A 54 21.03 5.75 -2.05
N ALA A 55 22.16 5.06 -1.86
CA ALA A 55 22.60 4.02 -2.79
C ALA A 55 22.15 2.58 -2.48
N SER A 56 21.54 2.28 -1.32
CA SER A 56 21.25 0.88 -0.95
C SER A 56 19.92 0.66 -0.23
N PHE A 57 18.81 0.97 -0.89
CA PHE A 57 17.51 0.36 -0.54
C PHE A 57 17.12 -0.68 -1.59
N PRO A 58 16.98 -1.98 -1.25
CA PRO A 58 16.46 -2.95 -2.18
C PRO A 58 15.02 -2.54 -2.55
N LYS A 59 14.80 -2.28 -3.84
CA LYS A 59 13.53 -1.90 -4.49
C LYS A 59 12.31 -2.68 -3.95
N GLY A 60 11.71 -2.18 -2.86
CA GLY A 60 10.64 -2.89 -2.13
C GLY A 60 10.33 -2.38 -0.71
N GLY A 61 10.37 -1.06 -0.48
CA GLY A 61 9.93 -0.43 0.78
C GLY A 61 8.42 -0.15 0.83
N SER A 62 7.93 0.33 1.97
CA SER A 62 6.57 0.88 2.09
C SER A 62 6.44 2.17 1.26
N ILE A 63 5.24 2.45 0.74
CA ILE A 63 4.92 3.68 0.02
C ILE A 63 5.31 4.93 0.83
N VAL A 64 5.00 4.96 2.12
CA VAL A 64 5.31 6.12 2.99
C VAL A 64 6.81 6.35 3.08
N VAL A 65 7.60 5.28 3.21
CA VAL A 65 9.07 5.37 3.23
C VAL A 65 9.59 5.86 1.88
N SER A 66 9.07 5.33 0.76
CA SER A 66 9.42 5.82 -0.57
C SER A 66 9.11 7.31 -0.75
N ASN A 67 7.98 7.77 -0.23
CA ASN A 67 7.58 9.18 -0.29
C ASN A 67 8.43 10.07 0.63
N ARG A 68 8.88 9.55 1.78
CA ARG A 68 9.79 10.25 2.69
C ARG A 68 11.15 10.44 2.02
N VAL A 69 11.70 9.40 1.42
CA VAL A 69 12.97 9.45 0.66
C VAL A 69 12.87 10.39 -0.53
N ALA A 70 11.74 10.37 -1.25
CA ALA A 70 11.48 11.32 -2.34
C ALA A 70 11.26 12.77 -1.85
N GLY A 71 11.13 12.99 -0.54
CA GLY A 71 10.90 14.30 0.06
C GLY A 71 9.50 14.87 -0.19
N VAL A 72 8.53 14.02 -0.54
CA VAL A 72 7.14 14.43 -0.81
C VAL A 72 6.18 14.07 0.32
N SER A 73 6.58 13.21 1.26
CA SER A 73 5.71 12.72 2.34
C SER A 73 5.08 13.83 3.17
N ASP A 74 5.83 14.88 3.53
CA ASP A 74 5.34 15.94 4.44
C ASP A 74 4.27 16.86 3.82
N TYR A 75 4.04 16.72 2.51
CA TYR A 75 3.04 17.47 1.76
C TYR A 75 1.79 16.63 1.43
N LEU A 76 1.78 15.38 1.90
CA LEU A 76 0.74 14.39 1.67
C LEU A 76 0.17 13.95 3.02
N TYR A 77 -1.16 13.85 3.10
CA TYR A 77 -1.82 13.31 4.27
C TYR A 77 -1.51 11.81 4.37
N GLU A 78 -1.22 11.33 5.59
CA GLU A 78 -0.73 9.95 5.85
C GLU A 78 0.48 9.54 4.98
N GLY A 79 1.19 10.51 4.41
CA GLY A 79 2.39 10.31 3.59
C GLY A 79 2.14 9.91 2.13
N ASP A 80 0.91 9.55 1.72
CA ASP A 80 0.61 9.11 0.35
C ASP A 80 -0.73 9.61 -0.23
N ILE A 81 -1.51 10.38 0.55
CA ILE A 81 -2.79 10.94 0.14
C ILE A 81 -2.64 12.42 -0.21
N ASN A 82 -2.87 12.76 -1.46
CA ASN A 82 -3.01 14.14 -1.87
C ASN A 82 -4.46 14.61 -1.68
N LEU A 83 -4.79 15.16 -0.51
CA LEU A 83 -6.11 15.75 -0.28
C LEU A 83 -6.31 17.02 -1.12
N THR A 84 -7.53 17.29 -1.59
CA THR A 84 -7.90 18.63 -2.05
C THR A 84 -7.97 19.60 -0.86
N GLU A 85 -7.86 20.91 -1.10
CA GLU A 85 -7.95 21.91 -0.02
C GLU A 85 -9.28 21.87 0.74
N GLU A 86 -10.37 21.55 0.05
CA GLU A 86 -11.69 21.38 0.66
C GLU A 86 -11.74 20.16 1.57
N GLN A 87 -11.15 19.04 1.14
CA GLN A 87 -11.03 17.82 1.96
C GLN A 87 -10.15 18.06 3.19
N LEU A 88 -9.04 18.78 3.03
CA LEU A 88 -8.15 19.15 4.12
C LEU A 88 -8.85 20.05 5.15
N ALA A 89 -9.56 21.08 4.69
CA ALA A 89 -10.34 21.97 5.55
C ALA A 89 -11.43 21.24 6.33
N VAL A 90 -12.10 20.26 5.69
CA VAL A 90 -13.09 19.44 6.39
C VAL A 90 -12.45 18.57 7.47
N LEU A 91 -11.26 18.00 7.24
CA LEU A 91 -10.54 17.25 8.27
C LEU A 91 -10.12 18.13 9.44
N GLU A 92 -9.56 19.31 9.17
CA GLU A 92 -9.21 20.32 10.18
C GLU A 92 -10.42 20.69 11.05
N SER A 93 -11.57 20.96 10.42
CA SER A 93 -12.81 21.32 11.13
C SER A 93 -13.37 20.19 12.00
N ARG A 94 -13.06 18.93 11.69
CA ARG A 94 -13.52 17.77 12.48
C ARG A 94 -12.65 17.55 13.69
N LEU A 95 -11.36 17.79 13.57
CA LEU A 95 -10.39 17.63 14.65
C LEU A 95 -10.53 18.74 15.69
N SER A 96 -10.89 19.96 15.29
CA SER A 96 -11.18 21.05 16.23
C SER A 96 -12.47 20.87 17.04
N ASN A 97 -13.42 20.05 16.55
CA ASN A 97 -14.75 19.88 17.16
C ASN A 97 -14.86 18.71 18.17
N GLY A 98 -13.77 18.03 18.51
CA GLY A 98 -13.70 17.11 19.67
C GLY A 98 -14.62 15.87 19.66
N THR A 99 -15.28 15.53 18.55
CA THR A 99 -16.23 14.41 18.54
C THR A 99 -15.57 13.05 18.23
N THR A 100 -15.75 12.12 19.17
CA THR A 100 -15.68 10.64 19.14
C THR A 100 -15.11 9.93 17.89
N ARG A 101 -14.10 9.09 18.15
CA ARG A 101 -13.49 8.02 17.32
C ARG A 101 -14.03 7.89 15.89
N GLN A 102 -13.27 8.42 14.93
CA GLN A 102 -13.60 8.34 13.52
C GLN A 102 -13.52 6.92 12.95
N LYS A 103 -14.51 6.54 12.14
CA LYS A 103 -14.46 5.32 11.31
C LYS A 103 -13.57 5.60 10.09
N ARG A 104 -12.65 4.67 9.76
CA ARG A 104 -11.75 4.68 8.58
C ARG A 104 -12.46 4.46 7.23
N GLN A 105 -13.69 4.96 7.08
CA GLN A 105 -14.44 4.89 5.83
C GLN A 105 -14.36 6.24 5.14
N ALA A 106 -14.27 6.24 3.81
CA ALA A 106 -14.40 7.46 3.02
C ALA A 106 -15.72 8.17 3.41
N SER A 107 -15.58 9.27 4.13
CA SER A 107 -16.65 10.21 4.47
C SER A 107 -17.48 10.60 3.24
N LYS A 108 -18.73 11.09 3.43
CA LYS A 108 -19.55 11.74 2.37
C LYS A 108 -18.85 12.91 1.64
N VAL A 109 -17.68 13.32 2.14
CA VAL A 109 -16.80 14.39 1.65
C VAL A 109 -15.91 13.93 0.48
N TYR A 110 -15.77 12.62 0.25
CA TYR A 110 -14.97 12.10 -0.87
C TYR A 110 -15.91 11.68 -2.01
N PRO A 111 -16.02 12.45 -3.11
CA PRO A 111 -16.92 12.12 -4.19
C PRO A 111 -16.52 10.77 -4.82
N ILE A 112 -17.50 9.91 -5.05
CA ILE A 112 -17.28 8.61 -5.68
C ILE A 112 -17.34 8.74 -7.20
N TRP A 113 -16.64 7.84 -7.89
CA TRP A 113 -16.69 7.78 -9.35
C TRP A 113 -18.08 7.41 -9.86
N ALA A 114 -18.67 8.28 -10.68
CA ALA A 114 -19.99 8.09 -11.25
C ALA A 114 -20.07 6.78 -12.03
N ASN A 115 -21.19 6.07 -11.90
CA ASN A 115 -21.44 4.78 -12.55
C ASN A 115 -20.36 3.71 -12.27
N LYS A 116 -19.59 3.86 -11.18
CA LYS A 116 -18.48 2.96 -10.83
C LYS A 116 -17.44 2.86 -11.95
N LYS A 117 -17.31 3.92 -12.76
CA LYS A 117 -16.45 3.97 -13.94
C LYS A 117 -15.34 4.99 -13.73
N VAL A 118 -14.10 4.51 -13.76
CA VAL A 118 -12.91 5.33 -13.63
C VAL A 118 -12.25 5.43 -15.00
N PHE A 119 -12.18 6.64 -15.53
CA PHE A 119 -11.41 6.88 -16.75
C PHE A 119 -9.96 7.15 -16.38
N TYR A 120 -9.02 6.65 -17.18
CA TYR A 120 -7.59 6.91 -16.98
C TYR A 120 -6.85 7.06 -18.30
N TYR A 121 -5.63 7.56 -18.26
CA TYR A 121 -4.69 7.51 -19.38
C TYR A 121 -3.25 7.55 -18.86
N PHE A 122 -2.30 7.11 -19.69
CA PHE A 122 -0.89 7.14 -19.35
C PHE A 122 -0.20 8.37 -19.90
N ASP A 123 0.46 9.11 -19.03
CA ASP A 123 1.38 10.17 -19.41
C ASP A 123 2.63 9.59 -20.10
N ALA A 124 3.24 10.36 -21.00
CA ALA A 124 4.43 9.94 -21.75
C ALA A 124 5.61 9.57 -20.84
N SER A 125 5.69 10.15 -19.64
CA SER A 125 6.71 9.87 -18.63
C SER A 125 6.71 8.44 -18.09
N LEU A 126 5.59 7.71 -18.18
CA LEU A 126 5.47 6.37 -17.62
C LEU A 126 5.94 5.29 -18.60
N GLY A 127 6.97 4.53 -18.26
CA GLY A 127 7.48 3.44 -19.10
C GLY A 127 6.55 2.23 -19.22
N GLU A 128 6.69 1.46 -20.30
CA GLU A 128 5.78 0.35 -20.60
C GLU A 128 5.73 -0.78 -19.54
N PRO A 129 6.82 -1.15 -18.85
CA PRO A 129 6.72 -2.13 -17.76
C PRO A 129 5.73 -1.73 -16.67
N MET A 130 5.71 -0.44 -16.29
CA MET A 130 4.76 0.06 -15.29
C MET A 130 3.34 0.18 -15.87
N ARG A 131 3.18 0.65 -17.12
CA ARG A 131 1.88 0.67 -17.81
C ARG A 131 1.24 -0.72 -17.85
N ALA A 132 2.01 -1.75 -18.20
CA ALA A 132 1.57 -3.13 -18.20
C ALA A 132 1.14 -3.60 -16.80
N LEU A 133 1.89 -3.24 -15.75
CA LEU A 133 1.53 -3.52 -14.36
C LEU A 133 0.22 -2.83 -13.94
N VAL A 134 0.02 -1.56 -14.33
CA VAL A 134 -1.23 -0.84 -14.07
C VAL A 134 -2.39 -1.53 -14.78
N ARG A 135 -2.31 -1.79 -16.10
CA ARG A 135 -3.38 -2.49 -16.84
C ARG A 135 -3.74 -3.83 -16.21
N LYS A 136 -2.74 -4.62 -15.81
CA LYS A 136 -2.93 -5.90 -15.11
C LYS A 136 -3.68 -5.72 -13.79
N THR A 137 -3.29 -4.71 -13.00
CA THR A 137 -3.93 -4.39 -11.71
C THR A 137 -5.38 -3.93 -11.90
N LEU A 138 -5.64 -3.05 -12.86
CA LEU A 138 -7.00 -2.57 -13.16
C LEU A 138 -7.91 -3.69 -13.66
N ALA A 139 -7.40 -4.60 -14.49
CA ALA A 139 -8.12 -5.81 -14.90
C ALA A 139 -8.43 -6.73 -13.70
N TYR A 140 -7.47 -6.89 -12.79
CA TYR A 140 -7.65 -7.67 -11.56
C TYR A 140 -8.78 -7.10 -10.68
N LEU A 141 -8.83 -5.77 -10.51
CA LEU A 141 -9.86 -5.06 -9.75
C LEU A 141 -11.24 -5.16 -10.43
N THR A 142 -11.29 -4.95 -11.75
CA THR A 142 -12.53 -5.07 -12.55
C THR A 142 -13.16 -6.45 -12.39
N ALA A 143 -12.35 -7.51 -12.45
CA ALA A 143 -12.84 -8.89 -12.34
C ALA A 143 -13.38 -9.27 -10.93
N ARG A 144 -13.23 -8.40 -9.91
CA ARG A 144 -13.52 -8.73 -8.50
C ARG A 144 -14.37 -7.71 -7.78
N THR A 145 -14.69 -6.62 -8.45
CA THR A 145 -15.48 -5.51 -7.92
C THR A 145 -16.49 -5.08 -8.98
N CYS A 146 -17.36 -4.14 -8.64
CA CYS A 146 -18.24 -3.51 -9.63
C CYS A 146 -17.62 -2.28 -10.29
N LEU A 147 -16.32 -2.01 -10.05
CA LEU A 147 -15.60 -0.92 -10.69
C LEU A 147 -15.19 -1.32 -12.10
N THR A 148 -15.25 -0.37 -13.02
CA THR A 148 -14.74 -0.52 -14.39
C THR A 148 -13.71 0.56 -14.65
N PHE A 149 -12.63 0.20 -15.34
CA PHE A 149 -11.57 1.13 -15.72
C PHE A 149 -11.50 1.23 -17.23
N VAL A 150 -11.50 2.46 -17.76
CA VAL A 150 -11.49 2.71 -19.20
C VAL A 150 -10.39 3.70 -19.55
N GLU A 151 -9.49 3.27 -20.44
CA GLU A 151 -8.45 4.15 -20.97
C GLU A 151 -9.09 5.18 -21.92
N ASN A 152 -9.14 6.44 -21.52
CA ASN A 152 -9.69 7.54 -22.32
C ASN A 152 -9.06 8.88 -21.90
N ALA A 153 -8.13 9.38 -22.72
CA ALA A 153 -7.43 10.63 -22.51
C ALA A 153 -8.30 11.90 -22.71
N THR A 154 -9.54 11.75 -23.20
CA THR A 154 -10.46 12.88 -23.47
C THR A 154 -11.63 12.97 -22.49
N ALA A 155 -11.83 11.97 -21.62
CA ALA A 155 -12.90 11.98 -20.64
C ALA A 155 -12.75 13.15 -19.65
N THR A 156 -13.83 13.86 -19.34
CA THR A 156 -13.81 15.05 -18.46
C THR A 156 -13.17 14.77 -17.11
N ASN A 157 -13.67 13.75 -16.40
CA ASN A 157 -13.12 13.29 -15.13
C ASN A 157 -12.27 12.04 -15.40
N ARG A 158 -10.95 12.15 -15.21
CA ARG A 158 -10.02 11.05 -15.52
C ARG A 158 -8.74 11.12 -14.69
N VAL A 159 -8.13 9.97 -14.49
CA VAL A 159 -6.83 9.83 -13.83
C VAL A 159 -5.70 9.90 -14.87
N ARG A 160 -4.77 10.83 -14.71
CA ARG A 160 -3.48 10.80 -15.42
C ARG A 160 -2.52 9.96 -14.59
N VAL A 161 -2.08 8.83 -15.14
CA VAL A 161 -1.08 7.98 -14.51
C VAL A 161 0.29 8.36 -15.06
N PHE A 162 1.17 8.89 -14.21
CA PHE A 162 2.44 9.46 -14.62
C PHE A 162 3.58 9.04 -13.70
N ARG A 163 4.83 9.21 -14.18
CA ARG A 163 6.03 8.99 -13.38
C ARG A 163 6.37 10.30 -12.67
N GLY A 164 5.86 10.48 -11.46
CA GLY A 164 6.30 11.53 -10.55
C GLY A 164 7.36 11.03 -9.57
N ASP A 165 7.63 11.84 -8.55
CA ASP A 165 8.48 11.49 -7.41
C ASP A 165 7.62 11.01 -6.24
N GLY A 166 7.77 9.74 -5.86
CA GLY A 166 6.90 9.07 -4.89
C GLY A 166 5.64 8.42 -5.48
N CYS A 167 4.88 7.76 -4.61
CA CYS A 167 3.65 7.03 -4.89
C CYS A 167 2.50 7.69 -4.14
N TYR A 168 1.63 8.40 -4.85
CA TYR A 168 0.52 9.10 -4.21
C TYR A 168 -0.66 9.29 -5.15
N SER A 169 -1.83 9.51 -4.56
CA SER A 169 -3.09 9.74 -5.29
C SER A 169 -4.00 10.66 -4.49
N TYR A 170 -4.96 11.25 -5.19
CA TYR A 170 -6.16 11.79 -4.57
C TYR A 170 -7.07 10.68 -4.05
N VAL A 171 -7.94 11.02 -3.09
CA VAL A 171 -9.04 10.16 -2.62
C VAL A 171 -10.34 10.55 -3.32
N GLY A 172 -10.93 9.59 -4.02
CA GLY A 172 -12.19 9.78 -4.75
C GLY A 172 -12.00 10.42 -6.14
N MET A 173 -13.08 10.99 -6.67
CA MET A 173 -13.14 11.73 -7.92
C MET A 173 -13.20 13.23 -7.62
N ILE A 174 -12.11 13.95 -7.88
CA ILE A 174 -11.99 15.38 -7.50
C ILE A 174 -12.50 16.34 -8.58
N GLY A 175 -12.95 15.80 -9.72
CA GLY A 175 -13.31 16.58 -10.90
C GLY A 175 -12.11 16.90 -11.79
N GLY A 176 -12.35 16.88 -13.11
CA GLY A 176 -11.32 17.14 -14.11
C GLY A 176 -10.24 16.05 -14.18
N VAL A 177 -9.04 16.44 -14.61
CA VAL A 177 -7.87 15.55 -14.67
C VAL A 177 -7.20 15.50 -13.31
N GLN A 178 -7.09 14.31 -12.70
CA GLN A 178 -6.40 14.12 -11.43
C GLN A 178 -5.22 13.16 -11.56
N ASP A 179 -4.18 13.37 -10.78
CA ASP A 179 -2.92 12.66 -10.94
C ASP A 179 -2.83 11.43 -10.02
N LEU A 180 -2.22 10.37 -10.56
CA LEU A 180 -1.71 9.21 -9.83
C LEU A 180 -0.21 9.11 -10.12
N SER A 181 0.63 9.45 -9.13
CA SER A 181 2.08 9.35 -9.24
C SER A 181 2.53 7.93 -8.95
N LEU A 182 3.28 7.33 -9.89
CA LEU A 182 3.93 6.04 -9.73
C LEU A 182 5.40 6.15 -10.15
N ALA A 183 6.25 6.54 -9.19
CA ALA A 183 7.71 6.52 -9.32
C ALA A 183 8.31 5.11 -9.46
N ASP A 184 9.60 5.05 -9.77
CA ASP A 184 10.38 3.82 -9.64
C ASP A 184 10.41 3.41 -8.16
N GLY A 185 9.94 2.19 -7.85
CA GLY A 185 9.78 1.72 -6.47
C GLY A 185 8.34 1.73 -5.95
N CYS A 186 7.39 2.34 -6.68
CA CYS A 186 5.95 2.20 -6.38
C CYS A 186 5.37 0.85 -6.78
N ASN A 187 6.20 -0.02 -7.36
CA ASN A 187 5.89 -1.40 -7.65
C ASN A 187 6.11 -2.30 -6.42
N THR A 188 5.57 -3.51 -6.48
CA THR A 188 5.82 -4.54 -5.46
C THR A 188 7.31 -4.90 -5.41
N PRO A 189 7.82 -5.36 -4.24
CA PRO A 189 9.20 -5.86 -4.12
C PRO A 189 9.55 -6.88 -5.21
N ALA A 190 10.81 -6.93 -5.60
CA ALA A 190 11.28 -7.88 -6.61
C ALA A 190 10.90 -9.33 -6.23
N GLY A 191 10.31 -10.07 -7.17
CA GLY A 191 9.83 -11.43 -6.94
C GLY A 191 8.43 -11.55 -6.33
N CYS A 192 7.74 -10.44 -6.09
CA CYS A 192 6.34 -10.37 -5.63
C CYS A 192 5.40 -9.91 -6.75
N GLY A 193 4.08 -10.04 -6.55
CA GLY A 193 3.08 -9.62 -7.54
C GLY A 193 2.74 -10.66 -8.60
N ALA A 194 3.15 -11.91 -8.38
CA ALA A 194 3.02 -12.98 -9.36
C ALA A 194 1.63 -13.63 -9.31
N VAL A 195 1.13 -14.04 -10.48
CA VAL A 195 0.03 -15.02 -10.56
C VAL A 195 0.66 -16.39 -10.74
N LEU A 196 0.71 -17.16 -9.65
CA LEU A 196 1.29 -18.49 -9.59
C LEU A 196 0.29 -19.53 -10.10
N THR A 197 0.63 -20.27 -11.15
CA THR A 197 -0.21 -21.38 -11.62
C THR A 197 0.03 -22.62 -10.75
N ALA A 198 -1.02 -23.09 -10.08
CA ALA A 198 -1.01 -24.33 -9.28
C ALA A 198 -0.95 -25.57 -10.18
N ALA A 199 -0.40 -26.67 -9.64
CA ALA A 199 -0.37 -27.99 -10.27
C ALA A 199 -1.02 -29.03 -9.34
N ALA A 200 -1.24 -30.27 -9.82
CA ALA A 200 -1.72 -31.37 -8.99
C ALA A 200 -0.70 -31.76 -7.90
N THR A 201 0.59 -31.53 -8.16
CA THR A 201 1.68 -31.72 -7.20
C THR A 201 2.01 -30.41 -6.48
N TRP A 202 2.62 -30.52 -5.31
CA TRP A 202 3.08 -29.36 -4.54
C TRP A 202 4.16 -28.60 -5.29
N LYS A 203 3.89 -27.31 -5.52
CA LYS A 203 4.89 -26.32 -5.95
C LYS A 203 5.31 -25.50 -4.75
N SER A 204 6.51 -24.92 -4.82
CA SER A 204 7.10 -24.14 -3.72
C SER A 204 7.29 -22.68 -4.14
N LYS A 205 7.16 -21.78 -3.17
CA LYS A 205 7.58 -20.38 -3.27
C LYS A 205 8.26 -19.98 -1.97
N LYS A 206 9.45 -19.39 -2.11
CA LYS A 206 10.19 -18.73 -1.04
C LYS A 206 10.04 -17.23 -1.19
N VAL A 207 9.78 -16.56 -0.07
CA VAL A 207 9.67 -15.11 0.03
C VAL A 207 10.63 -14.65 1.12
N VAL A 208 11.45 -13.67 0.79
CA VAL A 208 12.35 -13.00 1.74
C VAL A 208 11.92 -11.54 1.76
N LEU A 209 11.62 -11.02 2.96
CA LEU A 209 11.12 -9.65 3.16
C LEU A 209 11.82 -9.00 4.34
N GLY A 210 11.91 -7.67 4.30
CA GLY A 210 12.51 -6.87 5.34
C GLY A 210 13.98 -6.57 5.10
N ASP A 211 14.61 -5.99 6.11
CA ASP A 211 15.97 -5.45 6.04
C ASP A 211 16.76 -6.04 7.22
N ALA A 212 17.83 -6.78 6.92
CA ALA A 212 18.65 -7.41 7.95
C ALA A 212 19.53 -6.41 8.71
N THR A 213 19.73 -5.21 8.15
CA THR A 213 20.61 -4.18 8.70
C THR A 213 19.89 -3.19 9.60
N ASN A 214 18.56 -3.13 9.53
CA ASN A 214 17.75 -2.22 10.34
C ASN A 214 17.18 -2.96 11.57
N PRO A 215 17.76 -2.76 12.77
CA PRO A 215 17.30 -3.42 13.99
C PRO A 215 16.08 -2.74 14.62
N ASN A 216 15.55 -1.67 14.02
CA ASN A 216 14.42 -0.93 14.55
C ASN A 216 13.10 -1.43 13.95
N LEU A 217 12.03 -1.33 14.75
CA LEU A 217 10.68 -1.59 14.25
C LEU A 217 10.30 -0.49 13.27
N ARG A 218 9.84 -0.89 12.08
CA ARG A 218 9.35 0.05 11.08
C ARG A 218 7.89 0.38 11.36
N ASP A 219 7.49 1.59 10.98
CA ASP A 219 6.12 2.09 11.07
C ASP A 219 5.19 1.46 10.02
N THR A 220 5.76 0.86 8.97
CA THR A 220 5.02 0.40 7.80
C THR A 220 5.52 -0.94 7.26
N TYR A 221 4.58 -1.78 6.83
CA TYR A 221 4.88 -3.14 6.40
C TYR A 221 5.56 -3.15 5.02
N ALA A 222 6.63 -3.93 4.91
CA ALA A 222 7.02 -4.51 3.63
C ALA A 222 6.04 -5.64 3.28
N LEU A 223 5.44 -5.60 2.09
CA LEU A 223 4.43 -6.55 1.64
C LEU A 223 4.86 -7.28 0.36
N CYS A 224 4.63 -8.60 0.33
CA CYS A 224 4.75 -9.42 -0.86
C CYS A 224 3.42 -10.13 -1.13
N ASN A 225 2.69 -9.62 -2.11
CA ASN A 225 1.37 -10.12 -2.49
C ASN A 225 1.47 -10.97 -3.75
N ASP A 226 1.05 -12.22 -3.68
CA ASP A 226 0.96 -13.14 -4.81
C ASP A 226 -0.47 -13.70 -4.95
N TRP A 227 -0.78 -14.33 -6.08
CA TRP A 227 -2.06 -14.98 -6.35
C TRP A 227 -1.87 -16.38 -6.89
N ILE A 228 -2.39 -17.40 -6.20
CA ILE A 228 -2.33 -18.77 -6.70
C ILE A 228 -3.59 -19.07 -7.50
N LYS A 229 -3.45 -19.32 -8.80
CA LYS A 229 -4.54 -19.66 -9.72
C LYS A 229 -4.59 -21.18 -9.95
N ALA A 230 -5.76 -21.77 -9.78
CA ALA A 230 -6.04 -23.16 -10.14
C ALA A 230 -6.97 -23.24 -11.37
N PRO A 231 -7.02 -24.38 -12.08
CA PRO A 231 -8.00 -24.62 -13.14
C PRO A 231 -9.45 -24.41 -12.67
N ALA A 232 -10.36 -24.17 -13.60
CA ALA A 232 -11.79 -24.03 -13.30
C ALA A 232 -12.31 -25.29 -12.58
N GLY A 233 -13.15 -25.11 -11.56
CA GLY A 233 -13.69 -26.20 -10.73
C GLY A 233 -12.72 -26.78 -9.68
N LYS A 234 -11.43 -26.43 -9.72
CA LYS A 234 -10.43 -26.89 -8.75
C LYS A 234 -10.26 -25.93 -7.58
N LYS A 235 -9.91 -26.47 -6.41
CA LYS A 235 -9.58 -25.67 -5.21
C LYS A 235 -8.07 -25.62 -5.00
N VAL A 236 -7.58 -24.53 -4.41
CA VAL A 236 -6.16 -24.40 -4.05
C VAL A 236 -5.95 -24.91 -2.63
N GLN A 237 -4.91 -25.72 -2.42
CA GLN A 237 -4.37 -26.02 -1.10
C GLN A 237 -3.03 -25.33 -0.90
N VAL A 238 -2.79 -24.86 0.32
CA VAL A 238 -1.54 -24.19 0.73
C VAL A 238 -1.05 -24.72 2.07
N GLN A 239 0.25 -24.63 2.32
CA GLN A 239 0.85 -24.85 3.63
C GLN A 239 2.17 -24.10 3.76
N VAL A 240 2.48 -23.61 4.96
CA VAL A 240 3.81 -23.01 5.25
C VAL A 240 4.76 -24.11 5.69
N THR A 241 5.98 -24.15 5.14
CA THR A 241 6.97 -25.18 5.49
C THR A 241 8.20 -24.63 6.19
N VAL A 242 8.56 -23.37 5.96
CA VAL A 242 9.70 -22.72 6.58
C VAL A 242 9.30 -21.33 7.05
N MET A 243 9.71 -20.97 8.26
CA MET A 243 9.72 -19.61 8.78
C MET A 243 11.08 -19.38 9.47
N LYS A 244 11.86 -18.41 9.02
CA LYS A 244 13.10 -17.94 9.66
C LYS A 244 13.02 -16.44 9.88
N GLY A 245 13.55 -15.96 11.00
CA GLY A 245 13.48 -14.53 11.35
C GLY A 245 12.04 -14.03 11.52
N VAL A 246 11.11 -14.92 11.90
CA VAL A 246 9.71 -14.59 12.16
C VAL A 246 9.46 -14.72 13.66
N LEU A 247 8.99 -13.65 14.28
CA LEU A 247 8.65 -13.67 15.71
C LEU A 247 7.25 -14.26 15.90
N CYS A 248 7.16 -15.28 16.76
CA CYS A 248 5.88 -15.86 17.16
C CYS A 248 5.24 -15.00 18.24
N LEU A 249 4.41 -14.05 17.82
CA LEU A 249 3.66 -13.15 18.70
C LEU A 249 2.16 -13.37 18.51
N ASN A 250 1.39 -13.14 19.57
CA ASN A 250 -0.07 -13.18 19.50
C ASN A 250 -0.57 -12.24 18.39
N GLY A 251 -1.41 -12.77 17.50
CA GLY A 251 -1.93 -12.02 16.34
C GLY A 251 -0.95 -11.85 15.17
N CYS A 252 0.29 -12.35 15.28
CA CYS A 252 1.31 -12.32 14.25
C CYS A 252 1.49 -10.93 13.63
N TRP A 253 1.60 -9.88 14.44
CA TRP A 253 1.55 -8.51 13.94
C TRP A 253 2.89 -8.01 13.38
N THR A 254 4.04 -8.59 13.71
CA THR A 254 5.35 -8.10 13.23
C THR A 254 5.73 -8.65 11.86
N GLN A 255 5.75 -9.97 11.71
CA GLN A 255 6.02 -10.66 10.44
C GLN A 255 5.13 -11.89 10.32
N GLY A 256 4.87 -12.32 9.09
CA GLY A 256 4.15 -13.56 8.86
C GLY A 256 3.57 -13.65 7.46
N ILE A 257 2.68 -14.62 7.30
CA ILE A 257 1.96 -14.89 6.06
C ILE A 257 0.47 -15.05 6.33
N GLU A 258 -0.35 -14.46 5.46
CA GLU A 258 -1.79 -14.60 5.44
C GLU A 258 -2.23 -15.19 4.10
N PHE A 259 -2.83 -16.37 4.13
CA PHE A 259 -3.56 -16.91 2.99
C PHE A 259 -5.01 -16.43 3.08
N LYS A 260 -5.47 -15.69 2.06
CA LYS A 260 -6.90 -15.31 1.97
C LYS A 260 -7.66 -16.51 1.41
N THR A 261 -8.33 -17.25 2.29
CA THR A 261 -9.02 -18.52 1.97
C THR A 261 -10.52 -18.48 2.25
N LEU A 262 -10.98 -17.58 3.12
CA LEU A 262 -12.38 -17.35 3.43
C LEU A 262 -13.09 -16.60 2.30
N ALA A 263 -14.36 -16.94 2.05
CA ALA A 263 -15.18 -16.27 1.05
C ALA A 263 -15.51 -14.81 1.42
N ALA A 264 -15.68 -14.54 2.73
CA ALA A 264 -15.91 -13.20 3.25
C ALA A 264 -14.64 -12.36 3.19
N LYS A 265 -14.55 -11.47 2.20
CA LYS A 265 -13.36 -10.64 1.93
C LYS A 265 -13.08 -9.58 3.01
N ALA A 266 -14.07 -9.25 3.85
CA ALA A 266 -13.95 -8.24 4.89
C ALA A 266 -13.27 -8.75 6.18
N ILE A 267 -13.05 -10.06 6.29
CA ILE A 267 -12.53 -10.69 7.50
C ILE A 267 -11.04 -10.99 7.31
N THR A 268 -10.23 -10.63 8.29
CA THR A 268 -8.83 -11.06 8.39
C THR A 268 -8.78 -12.57 8.50
N ASN A 269 -8.09 -13.23 7.58
CA ASN A 269 -7.89 -14.66 7.63
C ASN A 269 -6.82 -14.98 8.68
N PRO A 270 -6.74 -16.24 9.16
CA PRO A 270 -5.69 -16.64 10.08
C PRO A 270 -4.30 -16.31 9.53
N ARG A 271 -3.52 -15.60 10.34
CA ARG A 271 -2.12 -15.27 10.06
C ARG A 271 -1.22 -16.36 10.64
N SER A 272 -0.15 -16.69 9.92
CA SER A 272 0.83 -17.69 10.35
C SER A 272 2.19 -17.04 10.60
N CYS A 273 2.71 -17.24 11.82
CA CYS A 273 4.03 -16.77 12.28
C CYS A 273 4.71 -17.71 13.29
N CYS A 274 4.07 -18.82 13.67
CA CYS A 274 4.55 -19.72 14.72
C CYS A 274 4.85 -21.13 14.18
N ALA A 275 5.84 -21.81 14.78
CA ALA A 275 6.27 -23.14 14.35
C ALA A 275 5.14 -24.18 14.37
N GLY A 276 4.21 -24.09 15.32
CA GLY A 276 3.05 -25.00 15.40
C GLY A 276 2.07 -24.90 14.21
N GLN A 277 2.19 -23.86 13.38
CA GLN A 277 1.37 -23.67 12.18
C GLN A 277 2.04 -24.23 10.92
N LEU A 278 3.30 -24.68 11.01
CA LEU A 278 4.00 -25.28 9.89
C LEU A 278 3.36 -26.61 9.48
N LYS A 279 3.36 -26.88 8.17
CA LYS A 279 2.82 -28.08 7.53
C LYS A 279 1.31 -28.29 7.71
N GLN A 280 0.60 -27.31 8.27
CA GLN A 280 -0.87 -27.33 8.28
C GLN A 280 -1.39 -27.05 6.87
N VAL A 281 -2.20 -27.96 6.35
CA VAL A 281 -2.81 -27.82 5.02
C VAL A 281 -4.11 -27.04 5.10
N ILE A 282 -4.17 -25.93 4.38
CA ILE A 282 -5.34 -25.05 4.31
C ILE A 282 -5.92 -25.14 2.91
N THR A 283 -7.24 -25.36 2.81
CA THR A 283 -7.96 -25.37 1.53
C THR A 283 -8.68 -24.04 1.33
N SER A 284 -8.42 -23.39 0.20
CA SER A 284 -9.00 -22.09 -0.16
C SER A 284 -10.39 -22.23 -0.78
N ASN A 285 -11.32 -21.35 -0.37
CA ASN A 285 -12.58 -21.13 -1.08
C ASN A 285 -12.48 -20.03 -2.15
N LEU A 286 -11.29 -19.47 -2.35
CA LEU A 286 -11.00 -18.46 -3.37
C LEU A 286 -10.17 -19.08 -4.49
N ASN A 287 -10.49 -18.76 -5.74
CA ASN A 287 -9.65 -19.04 -6.89
C ASN A 287 -9.68 -17.83 -7.84
N PRO A 288 -8.56 -17.11 -8.02
CA PRO A 288 -7.25 -17.34 -7.40
C PRO A 288 -7.25 -17.03 -5.90
N THR A 289 -6.38 -17.71 -5.16
CA THR A 289 -6.11 -17.51 -3.73
C THR A 289 -5.06 -16.43 -3.52
N PRO A 290 -5.38 -15.28 -2.92
CA PRO A 290 -4.38 -14.29 -2.52
C PRO A 290 -3.48 -14.80 -1.39
N VAL A 291 -2.19 -14.49 -1.48
CA VAL A 291 -1.17 -14.77 -0.47
C VAL A 291 -0.48 -13.46 -0.12
N ILE A 292 -0.43 -13.12 1.16
CA ILE A 292 0.15 -11.88 1.66
C ILE A 292 1.26 -12.24 2.63
N ASN A 293 2.52 -12.03 2.25
CA ASN A 293 3.63 -12.05 3.22
C ASN A 293 3.88 -10.61 3.65
N TYR A 294 4.13 -10.41 4.94
CA TYR A 294 4.30 -9.09 5.52
C TYR A 294 5.42 -9.09 6.56
N ASN A 295 6.11 -7.96 6.70
CA ASN A 295 7.19 -7.79 7.67
C ASN A 295 7.35 -6.31 8.09
N LEU A 296 7.46 -6.05 9.39
CA LEU A 296 7.83 -4.76 10.00
C LEU A 296 9.23 -4.74 10.61
N TYR A 297 9.81 -5.89 10.94
CA TYR A 297 11.00 -5.99 11.78
C TYR A 297 12.02 -6.98 11.23
N LEU A 298 13.28 -6.53 11.10
CA LEU A 298 14.39 -7.29 10.53
C LEU A 298 14.03 -8.00 9.21
N GLN A 299 14.87 -8.91 8.74
CA GLN A 299 14.58 -9.76 7.59
C GLN A 299 13.92 -11.08 8.03
N SER A 300 12.88 -11.49 7.30
CA SER A 300 12.20 -12.77 7.46
C SER A 300 12.25 -13.58 6.16
N GLU A 301 12.40 -14.90 6.28
CA GLU A 301 12.25 -15.87 5.18
C GLU A 301 11.05 -16.79 5.46
N ILE A 302 10.10 -16.82 4.53
CA ILE A 302 8.94 -17.72 4.59
C ILE A 302 8.90 -18.55 3.30
N THR A 303 8.81 -19.88 3.45
CA THR A 303 8.55 -20.79 2.32
C THR A 303 7.18 -21.42 2.47
N TYR A 304 6.40 -21.37 1.41
CA TYR A 304 5.09 -22.01 1.35
C TYR A 304 4.96 -22.90 0.13
N LEU A 305 4.16 -23.95 0.29
CA LEU A 305 3.78 -24.86 -0.77
C LEU A 305 2.35 -24.59 -1.22
N TYR A 306 2.07 -24.83 -2.50
CA TYR A 306 0.75 -24.71 -3.08
C TYR A 306 0.49 -25.79 -4.14
N ARG A 307 -0.75 -26.25 -4.22
CA ARG A 307 -1.25 -27.17 -5.27
C ARG A 307 -2.72 -26.94 -5.52
N TYR A 308 -3.29 -27.58 -6.53
CA TYR A 308 -4.74 -27.71 -6.67
C TYR A 308 -5.21 -29.12 -6.29
N ILE A 309 -6.47 -29.22 -5.89
CA ILE A 309 -7.24 -30.47 -5.71
C ILE A 309 -8.49 -30.43 -6.59
#